data_AF-A0A8X6GU86-F1
#
_entry.id   AF-A0A8X6GU86-F1
#
_cell.length_a   1.000
_cell.length_b   1.000
_cell.length_c   1.000
_cell.angle_alpha   90.00
_cell.angle_beta   90.00
_cell.angle_gamma   90.00
#
_symmetry.space_group_name_H-M   'P 1'
#
loop_
_entity.id
_entity.type
_entity.pdbx_description
1 polymer ?
#
loop_
_entity_poly.entity_id
_entity_poly.type
_entity_poly.pdbx_seq_one_letter_code
_entity_poly.pdbx_strand_id
1 'polypeptide(L)'
;MDDSNAELTSVCNTAKSVWEKLLSVYEQSSGQRLDRLMEKFFRSEKELEDDIASHIAKLQRNFSELNDELRRVAKTTLLDLLLMSRIMSTLPSEYFEFKSVWESVPIEERSVSKLTERLRLIEMRLPSKSTDSTALVATRKKVFKKPERKCYVCRKPGHLARTVGRKEVNQKLKVMLLCVLWKVFQKVKCGLPTVEPLLT
;
A
#
# COMPACT_ATOMS: atom_id res chain seq x y z
N MET A 1 13.25 -29.69 20.88
CA MET A 1 11.87 -29.19 21.03
C MET A 1 11.99 -27.80 21.63
N ASP A 2 11.22 -26.83 21.14
CA ASP A 2 11.20 -25.47 21.69
C ASP A 2 10.66 -25.54 23.12
N ASP A 3 11.46 -25.18 24.14
CA ASP A 3 11.12 -25.36 25.57
C ASP A 3 9.79 -24.66 25.94
N SER A 4 9.44 -23.60 25.22
CA SER A 4 8.18 -22.88 25.39
C SER A 4 6.94 -23.74 25.11
N ASN A 5 7.02 -24.67 24.15
CA ASN A 5 5.91 -25.59 23.83
C ASN A 5 5.73 -26.68 24.88
N ALA A 6 6.81 -27.12 25.54
CA ALA A 6 6.76 -28.10 26.63
C ALA A 6 6.07 -27.50 27.86
N GLU A 7 6.39 -26.24 28.20
CA GLU A 7 5.74 -25.53 29.30
C GLU A 7 4.25 -25.27 29.01
N LEU A 8 3.90 -24.86 27.79
CA LEU A 8 2.51 -24.61 27.36
C LEU A 8 1.60 -25.84 27.44
N THR A 9 2.17 -27.05 27.33
CA THR A 9 1.42 -28.31 27.32
C THR A 9 1.52 -29.08 28.63
N SER A 10 2.33 -28.61 29.59
CA SER A 10 2.57 -29.26 30.89
C SER A 10 1.31 -29.50 31.74
N VAL A 11 0.27 -28.68 31.56
CA VAL A 11 -1.02 -28.79 32.26
C VAL A 11 -2.04 -29.69 31.56
N CYS A 12 -1.71 -30.21 30.37
CA CYS A 12 -2.62 -31.03 29.57
C CYS A 12 -2.53 -32.50 30.02
N ASN A 13 -3.64 -33.04 30.53
CA ASN A 13 -3.69 -34.42 31.06
C ASN A 13 -3.98 -35.49 29.99
N THR A 14 -4.25 -35.09 28.75
CA THR A 14 -4.58 -36.02 27.65
C THR A 14 -3.84 -35.62 26.38
N ALA A 15 -3.49 -36.60 25.55
CA ALA A 15 -2.88 -36.36 24.24
C ALA A 15 -3.74 -35.45 23.35
N LYS A 16 -5.08 -35.59 23.44
CA LYS A 16 -6.03 -34.72 22.75
C LYS A 16 -5.89 -33.25 23.18
N SER A 17 -5.84 -32.98 24.49
CA SER A 17 -5.67 -31.63 25.03
C SER A 17 -4.32 -31.01 24.62
N VAL A 18 -3.25 -31.81 24.59
CA VAL A 18 -1.93 -31.37 24.10
C VAL A 18 -2.03 -30.95 22.63
N TRP A 19 -2.63 -31.79 21.79
CA TRP A 19 -2.79 -31.52 20.36
C TRP A 19 -3.63 -30.27 20.10
N GLU A 20 -4.79 -30.14 20.74
CA GLU A 20 -5.68 -28.97 20.60
C GLU A 20 -5.00 -27.67 21.04
N LYS A 21 -4.21 -27.71 22.12
CA LYS A 21 -3.48 -26.54 22.61
C LYS A 21 -2.40 -26.11 21.62
N LEU A 22 -1.62 -27.05 21.09
CA LEU A 22 -0.62 -26.77 20.06
C LEU A 22 -1.30 -26.23 18.79
N LEU A 23 -2.37 -26.88 18.33
CA LEU A 23 -3.12 -26.45 17.15
C LEU A 23 -3.58 -25.00 17.27
N SER A 24 -4.14 -24.63 18.43
CA SER A 24 -4.59 -23.26 18.73
C SER A 24 -3.45 -22.23 18.67
N VAL A 25 -2.29 -22.52 19.27
CA VAL A 25 -1.12 -21.63 19.25
C VAL A 25 -0.59 -21.45 17.82
N TYR A 26 -0.45 -22.55 17.07
CA TYR A 26 0.02 -22.49 15.69
C TYR A 26 -0.97 -21.77 14.77
N GLU A 27 -2.27 -21.99 14.92
CA GLU A 27 -3.30 -21.28 14.16
C GLU A 27 -3.29 -19.77 14.47
N GLN A 28 -3.23 -19.39 15.74
CA GLN A 28 -3.10 -17.99 16.15
C GLN A 28 -1.85 -17.33 15.56
N SER A 29 -0.70 -18.02 15.59
CA SER A 29 0.55 -17.50 15.01
C SER A 29 0.43 -17.25 13.50
N SER A 30 -0.30 -18.10 12.79
CA SER A 30 -0.54 -17.95 11.35
C SER A 30 -1.42 -16.74 11.05
N GLY A 31 -2.49 -16.54 11.83
CA GLY A 31 -3.36 -15.36 11.70
C GLY A 31 -2.60 -14.05 11.97
N GLN A 32 -1.83 -13.98 13.05
CA GLN A 32 -1.04 -12.79 13.40
C GLN A 32 0.02 -12.47 12.34
N ARG A 33 0.68 -13.51 11.81
CA ARG A 33 1.64 -13.33 10.72
C ARG A 33 0.97 -12.75 9.48
N LEU A 34 -0.20 -13.27 9.11
CA LEU A 34 -0.98 -12.79 7.98
C LEU A 34 -1.40 -11.32 8.16
N ASP A 35 -1.91 -10.96 9.34
CA ASP A 35 -2.29 -9.57 9.66
C ASP A 35 -1.10 -8.62 9.53
N ARG A 36 0.08 -8.99 10.06
CA ARG A 36 1.32 -8.22 9.95
C ARG A 36 1.77 -8.05 8.50
N LEU A 37 1.66 -9.10 7.68
CA LEU A 37 2.05 -9.05 6.26
C LEU A 37 1.11 -8.16 5.45
N MET A 38 -0.20 -8.24 5.71
CA MET A 38 -1.18 -7.33 5.11
C MET A 38 -0.84 -5.88 5.48
N GLU A 39 -0.61 -5.60 6.75
CA GLU A 39 -0.25 -4.25 7.21
C GLU A 39 1.03 -3.74 6.54
N LYS A 40 2.08 -4.56 6.48
CA LYS A 40 3.34 -4.25 5.80
C LYS A 40 3.12 -3.89 4.32
N PHE A 41 2.33 -4.68 3.60
CA PHE A 41 2.02 -4.44 2.19
C PHE A 41 1.23 -3.13 1.98
N PHE A 42 0.20 -2.87 2.79
CA PHE A 42 -0.66 -1.69 2.63
C PHE A 42 -0.05 -0.40 3.20
N ARG A 43 0.91 -0.47 4.12
CA ARG A 43 1.64 0.70 4.63
C ARG A 43 2.86 1.09 3.80
N SER A 44 3.38 0.20 2.97
CA SER A 44 4.55 0.49 2.12
C SER A 44 4.25 1.65 1.17
N GLU A 45 5.06 2.71 1.20
CA GLU A 45 5.00 3.87 0.29
C GLU A 45 6.37 4.10 -0.35
N LYS A 46 6.43 4.79 -1.50
CA LYS A 46 7.71 5.07 -2.15
C LYS A 46 8.43 6.15 -1.35
N GLU A 47 9.61 5.81 -0.83
CA GLU A 47 10.48 6.80 -0.18
C GLU A 47 11.12 7.73 -1.22
N LEU A 48 11.54 8.93 -0.79
CA LEU A 48 12.11 9.91 -1.70
C LEU A 48 13.48 9.46 -2.25
N GLU A 49 14.26 8.74 -1.45
CA GLU A 49 15.61 8.28 -1.76
C GLU A 49 15.65 6.96 -2.53
N ASP A 50 14.60 6.15 -2.42
CA ASP A 50 14.49 4.90 -3.17
C ASP A 50 14.24 5.19 -4.64
N ASP A 51 15.00 4.55 -5.53
CA ASP A 51 14.64 4.48 -6.94
C ASP A 51 13.36 3.63 -7.14
N ILE A 52 12.69 3.83 -8.28
CA ILE A 52 11.44 3.15 -8.61
C ILE A 52 11.62 1.63 -8.67
N ALA A 53 12.74 1.14 -9.19
CA ALA A 53 12.97 -0.30 -9.32
C ALA A 53 13.09 -0.95 -7.93
N SER A 54 13.84 -0.34 -7.03
CA SER A 54 14.00 -0.77 -5.65
C SER A 54 12.67 -0.76 -4.90
N HIS A 55 11.86 0.30 -5.07
CA HIS A 55 10.53 0.38 -4.46
C HIS A 55 9.57 -0.71 -4.97
N ILE A 56 9.52 -0.93 -6.29
CA ILE A 56 8.69 -1.99 -6.89
C ILE A 56 9.15 -3.37 -6.40
N ALA A 57 10.46 -3.62 -6.32
CA ALA A 57 11.00 -4.89 -5.81
C ALA A 57 10.63 -5.13 -4.34
N LYS A 58 10.65 -4.09 -3.49
CA LYS A 58 10.17 -4.17 -2.10
C LYS A 58 8.68 -4.55 -2.05
N LEU A 59 7.84 -3.91 -2.88
CA LEU A 59 6.41 -4.22 -2.97
C LEU A 59 6.14 -5.65 -3.47
N GLN A 60 6.85 -6.10 -4.51
CA GLN A 60 6.74 -7.46 -5.04
C GLN A 60 7.11 -8.50 -3.99
N ARG A 61 8.19 -8.27 -3.24
CA ARG A 61 8.61 -9.14 -2.14
C ARG A 61 7.53 -9.23 -1.06
N ASN A 62 7.01 -8.09 -0.62
CA ASN A 62 5.95 -8.05 0.39
C ASN A 62 4.67 -8.74 -0.10
N PHE A 63 4.32 -8.57 -1.37
CA PHE A 63 3.17 -9.22 -2.00
C PHE A 63 3.34 -10.73 -2.11
N SER A 64 4.53 -11.21 -2.50
CA SER A 64 4.84 -12.65 -2.54
C SER A 64 4.74 -13.27 -1.16
N GLU A 65 5.37 -12.65 -0.15
CA GLU A 65 5.34 -13.15 1.23
C GLU A 65 3.91 -13.23 1.77
N LEU A 66 3.08 -12.23 1.47
CA LEU A 66 1.66 -12.22 1.80
C LEU A 66 0.88 -13.33 1.07
N ASN A 67 1.13 -13.53 -0.21
CA ASN A 67 0.48 -14.58 -1.01
C ASN A 67 0.86 -15.99 -0.55
N ASP A 68 2.11 -16.20 -0.15
CA ASP A 68 2.57 -17.49 0.38
C ASP A 68 1.84 -17.82 1.69
N GLU A 69 1.67 -16.82 2.57
CA GLU A 69 0.93 -16.99 3.81
C GLU A 69 -0.58 -17.19 3.57
N LEU A 70 -1.18 -16.45 2.63
CA LEU A 70 -2.58 -16.66 2.22
C LEU A 70 -2.81 -18.05 1.62
N ARG A 71 -1.86 -18.55 0.83
CA ARG A 71 -1.93 -19.90 0.27
C ARG A 71 -1.86 -20.95 1.37
N ARG A 72 -1.01 -20.73 2.38
CA ARG A 72 -0.84 -21.62 3.53
C ARG A 72 -2.09 -21.67 4.42
N VAL A 73 -2.67 -20.52 4.76
CA VAL A 73 -3.76 -20.41 5.73
C VAL A 73 -5.14 -20.56 5.09
N ALA A 74 -5.34 -19.98 3.90
CA ALA A 74 -6.66 -19.86 3.27
C ALA A 74 -6.73 -20.49 1.87
N LYS A 75 -5.67 -21.15 1.39
CA LYS A 75 -5.59 -21.81 0.07
C LYS A 75 -5.98 -20.88 -1.09
N THR A 76 -5.69 -19.58 -0.94
CA THR A 76 -6.05 -18.54 -1.89
C THR A 76 -4.85 -17.64 -2.19
N THR A 77 -4.98 -16.82 -3.23
CA THR A 77 -3.96 -15.84 -3.63
C THR A 77 -4.61 -14.54 -4.09
N LEU A 78 -3.92 -13.43 -3.85
CA LEU A 78 -4.28 -12.13 -4.39
C LEU A 78 -3.94 -12.05 -5.87
N LEU A 79 -4.80 -11.36 -6.63
CA LEU A 79 -4.60 -11.08 -8.05
C LEU A 79 -3.50 -10.04 -8.27
N ASP A 80 -2.71 -10.19 -9.33
CA ASP A 80 -1.67 -9.22 -9.74
C ASP A 80 -2.21 -7.80 -9.99
N LEU A 81 -3.52 -7.69 -10.28
CA LEU A 81 -4.22 -6.41 -10.34
C LEU A 81 -4.06 -5.60 -9.06
N LEU A 82 -4.07 -6.25 -7.88
CA LEU A 82 -3.87 -5.57 -6.60
C LEU A 82 -2.44 -5.06 -6.46
N LEU A 83 -1.45 -5.82 -6.89
CA LEU A 83 -0.05 -5.38 -6.89
C LEU A 83 0.14 -4.18 -7.82
N MET A 84 -0.36 -4.24 -9.06
CA MET A 84 -0.31 -3.11 -10.00
C MET A 84 -1.00 -1.87 -9.42
N SER A 85 -2.21 -2.03 -8.89
CA SER A 85 -2.94 -0.94 -8.22
C SER A 85 -2.14 -0.36 -7.05
N ARG A 86 -1.46 -1.21 -6.27
CA ARG A 86 -0.65 -0.75 -5.14
C ARG A 86 0.54 0.06 -5.63
N ILE A 87 1.30 -0.43 -6.61
CA ILE A 87 2.41 0.30 -7.22
C ILE A 87 1.94 1.70 -7.62
N MET A 88 0.88 1.82 -8.42
CA MET A 88 0.31 3.11 -8.85
C MET A 88 -0.07 4.03 -7.69
N SER A 89 -0.68 3.48 -6.64
CA SER A 89 -1.13 4.25 -5.47
C SER A 89 0.02 4.78 -4.59
N THR A 90 1.18 4.12 -4.62
CA THR A 90 2.34 4.47 -3.78
C THR A 90 3.30 5.47 -4.42
N LEU A 91 3.13 5.75 -5.71
CA LEU A 91 3.98 6.70 -6.41
C LEU A 91 3.67 8.14 -5.95
N PRO A 92 4.69 8.99 -5.81
CA PRO A 92 4.54 10.38 -5.40
C PRO A 92 3.97 11.23 -6.55
N SER A 93 3.69 12.51 -6.28
CA SER A 93 2.93 13.40 -7.18
C SER A 93 3.64 13.71 -8.49
N GLU A 94 4.96 13.59 -8.55
CA GLU A 94 5.77 13.80 -9.75
C GLU A 94 5.41 12.81 -10.87
N TYR A 95 4.77 11.69 -10.53
CA TYR A 95 4.30 10.68 -11.48
C TYR A 95 2.86 10.91 -11.94
N PHE A 96 2.21 12.03 -11.60
CA PHE A 96 0.79 12.27 -11.89
C PHE A 96 0.43 12.09 -13.38
N GLU A 97 1.21 12.70 -14.29
CA GLU A 97 0.99 12.57 -15.74
C GLU A 97 1.08 11.11 -16.20
N PHE A 98 2.04 10.36 -15.67
CA PHE A 98 2.16 8.94 -15.95
C PHE A 98 0.92 8.16 -15.44
N LYS A 99 0.40 8.49 -14.26
CA LYS A 99 -0.81 7.84 -13.71
C LYS A 99 -2.00 8.01 -14.63
N SER A 100 -2.24 9.23 -15.11
CA SER A 100 -3.32 9.55 -16.06
C SER A 100 -3.23 8.70 -17.34
N VAL A 101 -2.03 8.61 -17.93
CA VAL A 101 -1.80 7.79 -19.13
C VAL A 101 -2.01 6.30 -18.84
N TRP A 102 -1.49 5.79 -17.73
CA TRP A 102 -1.62 4.36 -17.39
C TRP A 102 -3.08 3.96 -17.13
N GLU A 103 -3.88 4.84 -16.54
CA GLU A 103 -5.32 4.63 -16.30
C GLU A 103 -6.13 4.47 -17.59
N SER A 104 -5.65 5.01 -18.72
CA SER A 104 -6.27 4.85 -20.03
C SER A 104 -5.98 3.51 -20.73
N VAL A 105 -4.95 2.79 -20.29
CA VAL A 105 -4.56 1.49 -20.89
C VAL A 105 -5.60 0.42 -20.53
N PRO A 106 -6.12 -0.42 -21.45
CA PRO A 106 -7.05 -1.50 -21.11
C PRO A 106 -6.48 -2.47 -20.07
N ILE A 107 -7.33 -3.03 -19.19
CA ILE A 107 -6.88 -3.88 -18.06
C ILE A 107 -6.17 -5.14 -18.56
N GLU A 108 -6.64 -5.69 -19.68
CA GLU A 108 -6.15 -6.91 -20.32
C GLU A 108 -4.72 -6.75 -20.84
N GLU A 109 -4.31 -5.52 -21.15
CA GLU A 109 -2.98 -5.19 -21.62
C GLU A 109 -2.00 -4.86 -20.50
N ARG A 110 -2.49 -4.65 -19.27
CA ARG A 110 -1.67 -4.27 -18.11
C ARG A 110 -0.98 -5.49 -17.52
N SER A 111 0.31 -5.33 -17.24
CA SER A 111 1.08 -6.30 -16.47
C SER A 111 2.09 -5.58 -15.59
N VAL A 112 2.54 -6.24 -14.52
CA VAL A 112 3.55 -5.69 -13.60
C VAL A 112 4.86 -5.39 -14.35
N SER A 113 5.24 -6.22 -15.32
CA SER A 113 6.43 -6.02 -16.15
C SER A 113 6.34 -4.75 -16.99
N LYS A 114 5.25 -4.57 -17.77
CA LYS A 114 5.03 -3.37 -18.58
C LYS A 114 4.95 -2.10 -17.73
N LEU A 115 4.29 -2.19 -16.57
CA LEU A 115 4.21 -1.07 -15.62
C LEU A 115 5.61 -0.66 -15.14
N THR A 116 6.41 -1.65 -14.72
CA THR A 116 7.77 -1.43 -14.21
C THR A 116 8.67 -0.80 -15.26
N GLU A 117 8.64 -1.31 -16.49
CA GLU A 117 9.42 -0.78 -17.61
C GLU A 117 9.08 0.69 -17.89
N ARG A 118 7.80 1.01 -18.02
CA ARG A 118 7.38 2.39 -18.30
C ARG A 118 7.70 3.34 -17.14
N LEU A 119 7.56 2.89 -15.90
CA LEU A 119 7.91 3.71 -14.74
C LEU A 119 9.41 4.04 -14.68
N ARG A 120 10.28 3.08 -14.98
CA ARG A 120 11.74 3.33 -15.07
C ARG A 120 12.08 4.37 -16.15
N LEU A 121 11.42 4.30 -17.31
CA LEU A 121 11.63 5.30 -18.38
C LEU A 121 11.21 6.71 -17.97
N ILE A 122 10.14 6.84 -17.19
CA ILE A 122 9.70 8.14 -16.65
C ILE A 122 10.71 8.64 -15.61
N GLU A 123 11.18 7.78 -14.71
CA GLU A 123 12.19 8.14 -13.70
C GLU A 123 13.45 8.72 -14.34
N MET A 124 13.95 8.14 -15.44
CA MET A 124 15.11 8.66 -16.17
C MET A 124 14.88 10.04 -16.83
N ARG A 125 13.63 10.40 -17.09
CA ARG A 125 13.24 11.69 -17.71
C ARG A 125 12.90 12.76 -16.69
N LEU A 126 12.60 12.36 -15.45
CA LEU A 126 12.38 13.31 -14.38
C LEU A 126 13.70 14.04 -14.11
N PRO A 127 13.66 15.36 -13.87
CA PRO A 127 14.86 16.08 -13.49
C PRO A 127 15.44 15.42 -12.24
N SER A 128 16.74 15.13 -12.27
CA SER A 128 17.44 14.65 -11.07
C SER A 128 17.17 15.66 -9.95
N LYS A 129 16.93 15.16 -8.74
CA LYS A 129 16.94 15.99 -7.54
C LYS A 129 18.39 16.41 -7.26
N SER A 130 19.01 17.18 -8.17
CA SER A 130 20.07 18.07 -7.75
C SER A 130 19.41 19.13 -6.87
N THR A 131 20.02 19.42 -5.73
CA THR A 131 19.66 20.51 -4.82
C THR A 131 19.90 21.89 -5.43
N ASP A 132 19.73 22.04 -6.73
CA ASP A 132 19.88 23.30 -7.43
C ASP A 132 18.49 23.76 -7.86
N SER A 133 17.96 24.70 -7.07
CA SER A 133 16.86 25.57 -7.47
C SER A 133 17.20 26.19 -8.82
N THR A 134 16.81 25.53 -9.90
CA THR A 134 17.03 26.05 -11.25
C THR A 134 15.94 27.06 -11.50
N ALA A 135 16.24 28.30 -11.11
CA ALA A 135 15.47 29.47 -11.47
C ALA A 135 15.35 29.51 -13.01
N LEU A 136 14.12 29.37 -13.50
CA LEU A 136 13.78 29.55 -14.91
C LEU A 136 14.28 30.92 -15.40
N VAL A 137 15.09 30.92 -16.44
CA VAL A 137 15.56 32.13 -17.14
C VAL A 137 14.35 32.83 -17.77
N ALA A 138 13.84 33.86 -17.11
CA ALA A 138 12.92 34.80 -17.71
C ALA A 138 13.74 35.82 -18.53
N THR A 139 13.52 35.85 -19.84
CA THR A 139 13.95 36.95 -20.70
C THR A 139 13.44 38.28 -20.12
N ARG A 140 14.35 39.24 -19.92
CA ARG A 140 14.13 40.55 -19.31
C ARG A 140 12.88 41.24 -19.89
N LYS A 141 11.74 41.13 -19.20
CA LYS A 141 10.62 42.07 -19.35
C LYS A 141 10.83 43.19 -18.34
N LYS A 142 10.82 44.44 -18.84
CA LYS A 142 10.96 45.68 -18.06
C LYS A 142 10.12 45.59 -16.77
N VAL A 143 10.77 45.80 -15.63
CA VAL A 143 10.15 45.81 -14.31
C VAL A 143 9.20 47.00 -14.22
N PHE A 144 7.93 46.78 -14.52
CA PHE A 144 6.86 47.66 -14.07
C PHE A 144 6.53 47.30 -12.62
N LYS A 145 6.75 48.23 -11.68
CA LYS A 145 6.31 48.09 -10.28
C LYS A 145 4.79 47.88 -10.27
N LYS A 146 4.34 46.65 -10.03
CA LYS A 146 2.90 46.37 -9.82
C LYS A 146 2.50 46.85 -8.42
N PRO A 147 1.38 47.57 -8.27
CA PRO A 147 0.88 47.96 -6.96
C PRO A 147 0.50 46.73 -6.15
N GLU A 148 0.87 46.72 -4.87
CA GLU A 148 0.63 45.65 -3.92
C GLU A 148 -0.88 45.44 -3.73
N ARG A 149 -1.42 44.34 -4.28
CA ARG A 149 -2.86 44.05 -4.20
C ARG A 149 -3.19 43.45 -2.85
N LYS A 150 -4.02 44.17 -2.07
CA LYS A 150 -4.55 43.72 -0.77
C LYS A 150 -5.73 42.77 -0.98
N CYS A 151 -5.92 41.83 -0.04
CA CYS A 151 -7.10 40.96 -0.04
C CYS A 151 -8.38 41.79 -0.01
N TYR A 152 -9.35 41.52 -0.89
CA TYR A 152 -10.59 42.31 -0.95
C TYR A 152 -11.47 42.15 0.30
N VAL A 153 -11.35 41.01 1.01
CA VAL A 153 -12.16 40.70 2.20
C VAL A 153 -11.59 41.34 3.47
N CYS A 154 -10.29 41.19 3.74
CA CYS A 154 -9.69 41.68 4.99
C CYS A 154 -8.75 42.88 4.80
N ARG A 155 -8.52 43.32 3.56
CA ARG A 155 -7.67 44.46 3.16
C ARG A 155 -6.21 44.41 3.64
N LYS A 156 -5.72 43.25 4.10
CA LYS A 156 -4.31 43.03 4.43
C LYS A 156 -3.53 42.52 3.20
N PRO A 157 -2.26 42.91 3.03
CA PRO A 157 -1.38 42.28 2.06
C PRO A 157 -1.02 40.84 2.50
N GLY A 158 -0.53 40.01 1.58
CA GLY A 158 -0.02 38.66 1.88
C GLY A 158 -0.96 37.49 1.56
N HIS A 159 -2.21 37.74 1.15
CA HIS A 159 -3.09 36.69 0.59
C HIS A 159 -4.14 37.28 -0.36
N LEU A 160 -4.70 36.44 -1.24
CA LEU A 160 -5.83 36.77 -2.11
C LEU A 160 -7.05 35.97 -1.62
N ALA A 161 -8.25 36.56 -1.65
CA ALA A 161 -9.47 36.06 -1.00
C ALA A 161 -9.97 34.66 -1.43
N ARG A 162 -9.26 33.95 -2.32
CA ARG A 162 -9.69 32.66 -2.90
C ARG A 162 -8.96 31.45 -2.31
N THR A 163 -8.52 31.51 -1.05
CA THR A 163 -8.00 30.34 -0.32
C THR A 163 -8.84 29.98 0.89
N VAL A 164 -10.17 30.11 0.78
CA VAL A 164 -11.09 29.36 1.65
C VAL A 164 -11.69 28.23 0.82
N GLY A 165 -11.20 27.01 1.10
CA GLY A 165 -11.89 25.76 0.80
C GLY A 165 -11.63 25.13 -0.58
N ARG A 166 -10.59 24.30 -0.69
CA ARG A 166 -10.63 23.07 -1.51
C ARG A 166 -9.94 21.89 -0.80
N LYS A 167 -10.76 21.26 0.05
CA LYS A 167 -10.98 19.82 0.23
C LYS A 167 -9.74 18.91 0.29
N GLU A 168 -9.52 18.39 1.48
CA GLU A 168 -8.93 17.06 1.71
C GLU A 168 -9.57 16.04 0.77
N VAL A 169 -8.76 15.46 -0.11
CA VAL A 169 -9.12 14.26 -0.87
C VAL A 169 -7.92 13.34 -0.85
N ASN A 170 -7.68 12.61 0.25
CA ASN A 170 -7.01 11.30 0.17
C ASN A 170 -7.03 10.41 1.44
N GLN A 171 -8.07 10.43 2.27
CA GLN A 171 -8.18 9.46 3.39
C GLN A 171 -9.21 8.34 3.13
N LYS A 172 -10.29 8.62 2.38
CA LYS A 172 -11.41 7.69 2.23
C LYS A 172 -11.12 6.46 1.35
N LEU A 173 -10.23 6.56 0.37
CA LEU A 173 -9.92 5.43 -0.52
C LEU A 173 -9.03 4.38 0.18
N LYS A 174 -8.07 4.83 1.02
CA LYS A 174 -7.25 3.93 1.86
C LYS A 174 -8.10 3.12 2.84
N VAL A 175 -9.05 3.78 3.52
CA VAL A 175 -9.96 3.10 4.47
C VAL A 175 -10.96 2.21 3.75
N MET A 176 -11.48 2.60 2.58
CA MET A 176 -12.45 1.78 1.85
C MET A 176 -11.81 0.50 1.27
N LEU A 177 -10.60 0.57 0.69
CA LEU A 177 -9.90 -0.63 0.20
C LEU A 177 -9.53 -1.56 1.37
N LEU A 178 -9.03 -1.00 2.48
CA LEU A 178 -8.78 -1.77 3.70
C LEU A 178 -10.07 -2.39 4.25
N CYS A 179 -11.20 -1.69 4.27
CA CYS A 179 -12.48 -2.23 4.73
C CYS A 179 -13.06 -3.29 3.80
N VAL A 180 -12.95 -3.15 2.48
CA VAL A 180 -13.46 -4.13 1.52
C VAL A 180 -12.60 -5.39 1.58
N LEU A 181 -11.28 -5.26 1.64
CA LEU A 181 -10.37 -6.39 1.79
C LEU A 181 -10.48 -7.03 3.18
N TRP A 182 -10.71 -6.25 4.25
CA TRP A 182 -11.01 -6.75 5.60
C TRP A 182 -12.35 -7.49 5.65
N LYS A 183 -13.39 -7.01 4.95
CA LYS A 183 -14.67 -7.72 4.83
C LYS A 183 -14.54 -9.03 4.05
N VAL A 184 -13.75 -9.05 2.99
CA VAL A 184 -13.41 -10.29 2.27
C VAL A 184 -12.63 -11.24 3.18
N PHE A 185 -11.70 -10.73 3.96
CA PHE A 185 -10.93 -11.50 4.95
C PHE A 185 -11.81 -12.08 6.09
N GLN A 186 -12.74 -11.29 6.63
CA GLN A 186 -13.69 -11.71 7.66
C GLN A 186 -14.68 -12.76 7.11
N LYS A 187 -15.06 -12.67 5.83
CA LYS A 187 -15.88 -13.68 5.14
C LYS A 187 -15.14 -15.01 5.00
N VAL A 188 -13.83 -14.99 4.75
CA VAL A 188 -12.98 -16.20 4.69
C VAL A 188 -12.80 -16.83 6.06
N LYS A 189 -12.63 -16.01 7.12
CA LYS A 189 -12.48 -16.50 8.51
C LYS A 189 -13.76 -17.11 9.10
N CYS A 190 -14.94 -16.68 8.64
CA CYS A 190 -16.23 -17.20 9.11
C CYS A 190 -16.85 -18.31 8.24
N GLY A 191 -16.18 -18.74 7.16
CA GLY A 191 -16.73 -19.65 6.14
C GLY A 191 -16.14 -21.06 6.10
N LEU A 192 -15.25 -21.43 7.03
CA LEU A 192 -14.75 -22.80 7.12
C LEU A 192 -15.75 -23.66 7.91
N PRO A 193 -16.39 -24.69 7.30
CA PRO A 193 -17.18 -25.64 8.05
C PRO A 193 -16.26 -26.38 9.02
N THR A 194 -16.59 -26.30 10.30
CA THR A 194 -16.07 -27.18 11.34
C THR A 194 -16.31 -28.61 10.90
N VAL A 195 -15.24 -29.35 10.60
CA VAL A 195 -15.31 -30.77 10.29
C VAL A 195 -15.85 -31.46 11.56
N GLU A 196 -17.10 -31.93 11.51
CA GLU A 196 -17.65 -32.82 12.53
C GLU A 196 -16.80 -34.08 12.59
N PRO A 197 -16.38 -34.55 13.79
CA PRO A 197 -15.74 -35.83 13.91
C PRO A 197 -16.79 -36.93 13.74
N LEU A 198 -16.77 -37.59 12.59
CA LEU A 198 -17.44 -38.88 12.40
C LEU A 198 -16.76 -39.91 13.32
N LEU A 199 -17.41 -40.15 14.46
CA LEU A 199 -17.27 -41.36 15.25
C LEU A 199 -17.96 -42.50 14.49
N THR A 200 -17.18 -43.44 13.97
CA THR A 200 -17.46 -44.89 14.05
C THR A 200 -16.21 -45.69 13.77
#